data_AF-A0A428TPC6-F1
#
_entry.id   AF-A0A428TPC6-F1
#
_cell.length_a   1.000
_cell.length_b   1.000
_cell.length_c   1.000
_cell.angle_alpha   90.00
_cell.angle_beta   90.00
_cell.angle_gamma   90.00
#
_symmetry.space_group_name_H-M   'P 1'
#
loop_
_entity.id
_entity.type
_entity.pdbx_description
1 polymer ?
#
loop_
_entity_poly.entity_id
_entity_poly.type
_entity_poly.pdbx_seq_one_letter_code
_entity_poly.pdbx_strand_id
1 'polypeptide(L)'
;MTSKPTRKFSTGATSHRKRQMSLLVEKEGPVSAPLQTFYLGISAVFADDHTAVIALAIHDTVYLNDFSIKHISLDEDMREGQDLIADHIISEVETYEHENFVKFIGAGLPVTLKYMSPSLCSRLWLELDVVPVVLRPDHEAKEKNFWDVKRVDEQADSMARKCILNFGPSLVPHLQVGYRGIVQTDAGFRVHLTTLQNHKDTCSAATWGAMQFYANQLREKKTKIAFFSATPQGGGVALMRHALVRLSRLLGVDVTWYVPKPRPGVFRITKNQHNILQGVSHPDQRISDPEKAAITDWIEDNANRYWLSEGGPLRPPEEGGADIIFVDDPQMPGLIP
;
A
#
# COMPACT_ATOMS: atom_id res chain seq x y z
N MET A 1 -38.75 -14.85 16.02
CA MET A 1 -37.74 -13.83 15.66
C MET A 1 -36.62 -13.87 16.70
N THR A 2 -35.67 -14.78 16.54
CA THR A 2 -34.46 -14.83 17.37
C THR A 2 -33.55 -13.68 16.93
N SER A 3 -33.18 -12.78 17.85
CA SER A 3 -32.29 -11.66 17.54
C SER A 3 -30.97 -12.19 16.99
N LYS A 4 -30.62 -11.84 15.75
CA LYS A 4 -29.32 -12.19 15.13
C LYS A 4 -28.20 -11.68 16.08
N PRO A 5 -27.19 -12.50 16.42
CA PRO A 5 -26.24 -12.18 17.48
C PRO A 5 -25.33 -11.00 17.09
N THR A 6 -25.61 -9.82 17.64
CA THR A 6 -24.74 -8.64 17.54
C THR A 6 -23.83 -8.52 18.76
N ARG A 7 -22.56 -8.18 18.55
CA ARG A 7 -21.61 -7.87 19.62
C ARG A 7 -21.02 -6.48 19.37
N LYS A 8 -21.08 -5.61 20.39
CA LYS A 8 -20.39 -4.32 20.36
C LYS A 8 -18.99 -4.48 20.97
N PHE A 9 -18.11 -3.54 20.64
CA PHE A 9 -16.87 -3.34 21.36
C PHE A 9 -17.12 -3.26 22.86
N SER A 10 -16.21 -3.84 23.62
CA SER A 10 -16.30 -4.00 25.07
C SER A 10 -15.21 -3.24 25.82
N THR A 11 -14.15 -2.89 25.10
CA THR A 11 -12.98 -2.21 25.64
C THR A 11 -13.18 -0.71 25.52
N GLY A 12 -13.04 -0.01 26.64
CA GLY A 12 -13.12 1.45 26.71
C GLY A 12 -11.87 2.02 27.38
N ALA A 13 -11.33 3.13 26.87
CA ALA A 13 -10.28 3.85 27.57
C ALA A 13 -10.74 4.20 29.00
N THR A 14 -9.86 3.98 29.99
CA THR A 14 -10.19 4.23 31.39
C THR A 14 -10.59 5.70 31.58
N SER A 15 -11.52 5.98 32.50
CA SER A 15 -11.97 7.34 32.80
C SER A 15 -10.81 8.29 33.14
N HIS A 16 -9.79 7.77 33.82
CA HIS A 16 -8.54 8.47 34.09
C HIS A 16 -7.78 8.84 32.80
N ARG A 17 -7.60 7.87 31.88
CA ARG A 17 -6.92 8.11 30.59
C ARG A 17 -7.70 9.09 29.73
N LYS A 18 -9.03 8.95 29.63
CA LYS A 18 -9.89 9.90 28.90
C LYS A 18 -9.70 11.32 29.43
N ARG A 19 -9.78 11.50 30.76
CA ARG A 19 -9.59 12.81 31.39
C ARG A 19 -8.19 13.38 31.13
N GLN A 20 -7.15 12.56 31.25
CA GLN A 20 -5.77 12.98 31.01
C GLN A 20 -5.55 13.41 29.54
N MET A 21 -6.10 12.65 28.58
CA MET A 21 -6.02 12.99 27.16
C MET A 21 -6.82 14.25 26.81
N SER A 22 -8.04 14.39 27.33
CA SER A 22 -8.83 15.62 27.14
C SER A 22 -8.09 16.86 27.64
N LEU A 23 -7.48 16.79 28.84
CA LEU A 23 -6.70 17.90 29.39
C LEU A 23 -5.44 18.23 28.57
N LEU A 24 -4.78 17.21 27.99
CA LEU A 24 -3.62 17.40 27.12
C LEU A 24 -4.03 18.04 25.79
N VAL A 25 -5.12 17.58 25.19
CA VAL A 25 -5.67 18.16 23.95
C VAL A 25 -6.10 19.61 24.16
N GLU A 26 -6.72 19.93 25.30
CA GLU A 26 -7.09 21.32 25.64
C GLU A 26 -5.89 22.25 25.83
N LYS A 27 -4.79 21.75 26.41
CA LYS A 27 -3.61 22.56 26.73
C LYS A 27 -2.62 22.70 25.58
N GLU A 28 -2.38 21.62 24.86
CA GLU A 28 -1.28 21.51 23.89
C GLU A 28 -1.79 21.29 22.45
N GLY A 29 -3.11 21.14 22.26
CA GLY A 29 -3.71 20.83 20.98
C GLY A 29 -3.79 19.33 20.67
N PRO A 30 -4.57 18.95 19.65
CA PRO A 30 -4.87 17.55 19.33
C PRO A 30 -3.66 16.72 18.86
N VAL A 31 -2.62 17.37 18.32
CA VAL A 31 -1.42 16.71 17.78
C VAL A 31 -0.50 16.17 18.89
N SER A 32 -0.64 16.71 20.10
CA SER A 32 0.26 16.47 21.24
C SER A 32 -0.12 15.22 22.05
N ALA A 33 -1.30 14.64 21.78
CA ALA A 33 -1.79 13.47 22.49
C ALA A 33 -1.06 12.19 22.05
N PRO A 34 -0.38 11.46 22.96
CA PRO A 34 0.26 10.20 22.62
C PRO A 34 -0.80 9.11 22.42
N LEU A 35 -1.25 8.93 21.18
CA LEU A 35 -2.22 7.89 20.82
C LEU A 35 -1.57 6.51 20.85
N GLN A 36 -2.29 5.53 21.38
CA GLN A 36 -1.88 4.14 21.26
C GLN A 36 -2.22 3.63 19.85
N THR A 37 -1.26 2.94 19.23
CA THR A 37 -1.40 2.46 17.86
C THR A 37 -1.90 1.02 17.83
N PHE A 38 -2.89 0.76 16.99
CA PHE A 38 -3.47 -0.57 16.78
C PHE A 38 -3.51 -0.93 15.28
N TYR A 39 -3.82 -2.19 15.01
CA TYR A 39 -4.15 -2.73 13.70
C TYR A 39 -5.57 -3.26 13.71
N LEU A 40 -6.24 -3.08 12.58
CA LEU A 40 -7.60 -3.51 12.38
C LEU A 40 -7.63 -4.75 11.48
N GLY A 41 -8.46 -5.72 11.82
CA GLY A 41 -8.85 -6.81 10.95
C GLY A 41 -10.33 -6.67 10.63
N ILE A 42 -10.67 -6.76 9.35
CA ILE A 42 -12.03 -6.58 8.86
C ILE A 42 -12.40 -7.83 8.07
N SER A 43 -13.56 -8.40 8.36
CA SER A 43 -14.19 -9.38 7.47
C SER A 43 -15.68 -9.10 7.34
N ALA A 44 -16.24 -9.46 6.19
CA ALA A 44 -17.68 -9.46 6.00
C ALA A 44 -18.11 -10.68 5.18
N VAL A 45 -19.30 -11.20 5.50
CA VAL A 45 -19.96 -12.29 4.77
C VAL A 45 -21.44 -11.96 4.60
N PHE A 46 -22.05 -12.39 3.51
CA PHE A 46 -23.51 -12.33 3.37
C PHE A 46 -24.15 -13.45 4.21
N ALA A 47 -25.07 -13.08 5.10
CA ALA A 47 -25.90 -14.06 5.80
C ALA A 47 -27.08 -14.52 4.93
N ASP A 48 -27.57 -13.61 4.08
CA ASP A 48 -28.64 -13.77 3.11
C ASP A 48 -28.49 -12.66 2.04
N ASP A 49 -29.34 -12.66 1.01
CA ASP A 49 -29.27 -11.70 -0.12
C ASP A 49 -29.38 -10.23 0.32
N HIS A 50 -29.82 -10.00 1.55
CA HIS A 50 -30.24 -8.72 2.09
C HIS A 50 -29.48 -8.32 3.35
N THR A 51 -28.58 -9.17 3.86
CA THR A 51 -27.88 -8.93 5.14
C THR A 51 -26.39 -9.24 5.02
N ALA A 52 -25.56 -8.24 5.29
CA ALA A 52 -24.14 -8.43 5.52
C ALA A 52 -23.84 -8.57 7.02
N VAL A 53 -23.01 -9.55 7.39
CA VAL A 53 -22.42 -9.67 8.72
C VAL A 53 -20.99 -9.18 8.65
N ILE A 54 -20.68 -8.14 9.40
CA ILE A 54 -19.36 -7.52 9.47
C ILE A 54 -18.76 -7.80 10.83
N ALA A 55 -17.48 -8.16 10.85
CA ALA A 55 -16.70 -8.25 12.07
C ALA A 55 -15.45 -7.38 11.98
N LEU A 56 -15.18 -6.70 13.09
CA LEU A 56 -13.97 -5.90 13.30
C LEU A 56 -13.20 -6.50 14.47
N ALA A 57 -11.90 -6.74 14.26
CA ALA A 57 -10.98 -7.23 15.28
C ALA A 57 -9.86 -6.22 15.48
N ILE A 58 -9.64 -5.81 16.72
CA ILE A 58 -8.64 -4.80 17.09
C ILE A 58 -7.46 -5.49 17.75
N HIS A 59 -6.29 -5.29 17.19
CA HIS A 59 -5.05 -5.92 17.65
C HIS A 59 -3.98 -4.89 17.93
N ASP A 60 -3.21 -5.09 18.99
CA ASP A 60 -1.86 -4.54 19.04
C ASP A 60 -0.92 -5.49 18.27
N THR A 61 0.39 -5.43 18.49
CA THR A 61 1.32 -6.33 17.79
C THR A 61 1.30 -7.78 18.30
N VAL A 62 0.58 -8.07 19.39
CA VAL A 62 0.61 -9.34 20.13
C VAL A 62 -0.80 -9.88 20.43
N TYR A 63 -1.72 -9.04 20.91
CA TYR A 63 -2.99 -9.44 21.50
C TYR A 63 -4.20 -8.86 20.76
N LEU A 64 -5.26 -9.69 20.71
CA LEU A 64 -6.61 -9.23 20.41
C LEU A 64 -7.10 -8.38 21.59
N ASN A 65 -7.30 -7.09 21.35
CA ASN A 65 -7.69 -6.11 22.37
C ASN A 65 -9.21 -5.92 22.44
N ASP A 66 -9.90 -6.00 21.30
CA ASP A 66 -11.36 -5.92 21.26
C ASP A 66 -11.91 -6.47 19.93
N PHE A 67 -13.22 -6.70 19.87
CA PHE A 67 -13.90 -7.04 18.63
C PHE A 67 -15.38 -6.70 18.65
N SER A 68 -15.94 -6.48 17.45
CA SER A 68 -17.37 -6.26 17.22
C SER A 68 -17.88 -7.17 16.10
N ILE A 69 -19.18 -7.47 16.15
CA ILE A 69 -19.92 -8.19 15.12
C ILE A 69 -21.26 -7.48 14.93
N LYS A 70 -21.55 -7.07 13.69
CA LYS A 70 -22.77 -6.35 13.37
C LYS A 70 -23.42 -6.88 12.10
N HIS A 71 -24.75 -6.95 12.12
CA HIS A 71 -25.57 -7.26 10.97
C HIS A 71 -26.09 -5.95 10.37
N ILE A 72 -25.83 -5.74 9.08
CA ILE A 72 -26.37 -4.60 8.31
C ILE A 72 -27.41 -5.13 7.34
N SER A 73 -28.58 -4.49 7.32
CA SER A 73 -29.58 -4.66 6.26
C SER A 73 -29.16 -3.87 5.03
N LEU A 74 -29.10 -4.54 3.88
CA LEU A 74 -28.78 -3.98 2.57
C LEU A 74 -30.05 -3.54 1.82
N ASP A 75 -31.23 -3.79 2.40
CA ASP A 75 -32.56 -3.55 1.84
C ASP A 75 -33.17 -2.19 2.13
N GLU A 76 -32.46 -1.30 2.84
CA GLU A 76 -32.95 0.07 2.99
C GLU A 76 -32.90 0.79 1.63
N ASP A 77 -34.05 0.79 0.95
CA ASP A 77 -34.46 1.58 -0.22
C ASP A 77 -33.33 2.09 -1.13
N MET A 78 -33.07 1.34 -2.21
CA MET A 78 -32.55 1.82 -3.51
C MET A 78 -31.70 3.09 -3.44
N ARG A 79 -30.46 2.97 -2.97
CA ARG A 79 -29.44 3.99 -3.23
C ARG A 79 -28.50 3.46 -4.31
N GLU A 80 -28.75 3.92 -5.53
CA GLU A 80 -27.86 3.78 -6.68
C GLU A 80 -26.45 4.27 -6.31
N GLY A 81 -25.55 3.34 -5.96
CA GLY A 81 -24.12 3.61 -5.80
C GLY A 81 -23.62 3.92 -4.38
N GLN A 82 -24.38 3.67 -3.31
CA GLN A 82 -23.85 3.81 -1.94
C GLN A 82 -23.23 2.52 -1.39
N ASP A 83 -22.09 2.65 -0.73
CA ASP A 83 -21.33 1.56 -0.14
C ASP A 83 -21.61 1.49 1.37
N LEU A 84 -22.76 0.92 1.73
CA LEU A 84 -23.26 0.86 3.12
C LEU A 84 -22.29 0.11 4.07
N ILE A 85 -21.56 -0.87 3.53
CA ILE A 85 -20.53 -1.60 4.29
C ILE A 85 -19.39 -0.63 4.64
N ALA A 86 -18.90 0.15 3.67
CA ALA A 86 -17.89 1.16 3.92
C ALA A 86 -18.38 2.23 4.89
N ASP A 87 -19.60 2.77 4.69
CA ASP A 87 -20.17 3.79 5.58
C ASP A 87 -20.18 3.34 7.04
N HIS A 88 -20.65 2.11 7.27
CA HIS A 88 -20.70 1.55 8.60
C HIS A 88 -19.31 1.35 9.22
N ILE A 89 -18.39 0.74 8.49
CA ILE A 89 -17.04 0.45 8.99
C ILE A 89 -16.30 1.74 9.31
N ILE A 90 -16.34 2.72 8.39
CA ILE A 90 -15.65 4.00 8.60
C ILE A 90 -16.19 4.71 9.85
N SER A 91 -17.51 4.81 9.98
CA SER A 91 -18.14 5.43 11.15
C SER A 91 -17.80 4.70 12.45
N GLU A 92 -17.79 3.37 12.46
CA GLU A 92 -17.49 2.57 13.66
C GLU A 92 -16.00 2.67 14.05
N VAL A 93 -15.09 2.67 13.08
CA VAL A 93 -13.65 2.84 13.31
C VAL A 93 -13.32 4.24 13.82
N GLU A 94 -13.86 5.28 13.17
CA GLU A 94 -13.68 6.68 13.58
C GLU A 94 -14.19 6.90 15.02
N THR A 95 -15.39 6.39 15.32
CA THR A 95 -15.95 6.43 16.68
C THR A 95 -15.02 5.76 17.69
N TYR A 96 -14.48 4.59 17.36
CA TYR A 96 -13.56 3.87 18.24
C TYR A 96 -12.25 4.65 18.46
N GLU A 97 -11.66 5.24 17.42
CA GLU A 97 -10.45 6.08 17.52
C GLU A 97 -10.66 7.23 18.51
N HIS A 98 -11.76 7.97 18.36
CA HIS A 98 -12.08 9.12 19.20
C HIS A 98 -12.41 8.72 20.64
N GLU A 99 -13.25 7.70 20.86
CA GLU A 99 -13.68 7.31 22.19
C GLU A 99 -12.55 6.71 23.03
N ASN A 100 -11.55 6.10 22.38
CA ASN A 100 -10.47 5.37 23.03
C ASN A 100 -9.10 6.07 22.97
N PHE A 101 -8.99 7.20 22.24
CA PHE A 101 -7.72 7.90 22.01
C PHE A 101 -6.65 6.98 21.41
N VAL A 102 -7.01 6.36 20.28
CA VAL A 102 -6.16 5.40 19.56
C VAL A 102 -6.00 5.78 18.10
N LYS A 103 -5.00 5.20 17.44
CA LYS A 103 -4.79 5.33 16.00
C LYS A 103 -4.64 3.96 15.36
N PHE A 104 -5.41 3.65 14.33
CA PHE A 104 -5.17 2.48 13.50
C PHE A 104 -4.11 2.80 12.44
N ILE A 105 -3.08 1.94 12.35
CA ILE A 105 -1.99 2.11 11.38
C ILE A 105 -2.31 1.40 10.07
N GLY A 106 -2.92 0.21 10.17
CA GLY A 106 -3.28 -0.58 9.01
C GLY A 106 -4.51 -1.44 9.27
N ALA A 107 -5.24 -1.73 8.19
CA ALA A 107 -6.44 -2.56 8.19
C ALA A 107 -6.26 -3.74 7.24
N GLY A 108 -6.24 -4.96 7.76
CA GLY A 108 -6.27 -6.17 6.96
C GLY A 108 -7.69 -6.52 6.57
N LEU A 109 -7.91 -6.90 5.30
CA LEU A 109 -9.20 -7.34 4.82
C LEU A 109 -9.08 -8.41 3.73
N PRO A 110 -10.06 -9.32 3.58
CA PRO A 110 -10.02 -10.32 2.53
C PRO A 110 -10.33 -9.69 1.16
N VAL A 111 -9.81 -10.31 0.10
CA VAL A 111 -10.12 -9.92 -1.29
C VAL A 111 -11.63 -9.90 -1.56
N THR A 112 -12.40 -10.81 -0.96
CA THR A 112 -13.87 -10.85 -1.10
C THR A 112 -14.53 -9.56 -0.61
N LEU A 113 -14.11 -9.03 0.54
CA LEU A 113 -14.63 -7.78 1.09
C LEU A 113 -14.32 -6.59 0.19
N LYS A 114 -13.14 -6.55 -0.44
CA LYS A 114 -12.82 -5.50 -1.42
C LYS A 114 -13.82 -5.49 -2.59
N TYR A 115 -14.33 -6.64 -3.03
CA TYR A 115 -15.35 -6.70 -4.08
C TYR A 115 -16.74 -6.35 -3.57
N MET A 116 -17.07 -6.73 -2.33
CA MET A 116 -18.35 -6.38 -1.69
C MET A 116 -18.47 -4.88 -1.39
N SER A 117 -17.34 -4.23 -1.08
CA SER A 117 -17.26 -2.84 -0.66
C SER A 117 -16.11 -2.13 -1.40
N PRO A 118 -16.33 -1.74 -2.67
CA PRO A 118 -15.27 -1.22 -3.54
C PRO A 118 -14.64 0.10 -3.06
N SER A 119 -15.36 0.89 -2.25
CA SER A 119 -14.89 2.19 -1.77
C SER A 119 -14.13 2.09 -0.43
N LEU A 120 -14.32 1.01 0.34
CA LEU A 120 -13.80 0.88 1.70
C LEU A 120 -12.30 1.13 1.80
N CYS A 121 -11.48 0.52 0.93
CA CYS A 121 -10.02 0.70 1.01
C CYS A 121 -9.61 2.16 0.83
N SER A 122 -10.15 2.84 -0.18
CA SER A 122 -9.83 4.25 -0.40
C SER A 122 -10.30 5.15 0.73
N ARG A 123 -11.43 4.83 1.36
CA ARG A 123 -11.96 5.62 2.48
C ARG A 123 -11.17 5.41 3.76
N LEU A 124 -10.76 4.17 4.05
CA LEU A 124 -9.84 3.88 5.16
C LEU A 124 -8.56 4.74 5.06
N TRP A 125 -8.02 4.89 3.84
CA TRP A 125 -6.84 5.72 3.61
C TRP A 125 -7.16 7.22 3.66
N LEU A 126 -8.12 7.69 2.85
CA LEU A 126 -8.35 9.12 2.64
C LEU A 126 -9.08 9.82 3.80
N GLU A 127 -9.95 9.11 4.52
CA GLU A 127 -10.72 9.67 5.65
C GLU A 127 -10.05 9.39 6.99
N LEU A 128 -9.43 8.20 7.14
CA LEU A 128 -8.90 7.75 8.42
C LEU A 128 -7.38 7.58 8.46
N ASP A 129 -6.63 7.80 7.37
CA ASP A 129 -5.16 7.57 7.34
C ASP A 129 -4.76 6.13 7.79
N VAL A 130 -5.61 5.15 7.47
CA VAL A 130 -5.40 3.73 7.78
C VAL A 130 -4.98 3.02 6.50
N VAL A 131 -3.83 2.35 6.51
CA VAL A 131 -3.32 1.64 5.32
C VAL A 131 -4.11 0.33 5.09
N PRO A 132 -4.89 0.19 4.00
CA PRO A 132 -5.68 -1.00 3.73
C PRO A 132 -4.83 -2.09 3.06
N VAL A 133 -4.65 -3.23 3.72
CA VAL A 133 -3.93 -4.39 3.19
C VAL A 133 -4.93 -5.48 2.79
N VAL A 134 -5.11 -5.65 1.49
CA VAL A 134 -5.98 -6.69 0.95
C VAL A 134 -5.22 -8.00 0.85
N LEU A 135 -5.76 -9.01 1.54
CA LEU A 135 -5.11 -10.29 1.73
C LEU A 135 -5.95 -11.39 1.08
N ARG A 136 -5.27 -12.35 0.45
CA ARG A 136 -5.93 -13.61 0.08
C ARG A 136 -6.01 -14.47 1.34
N PRO A 137 -7.18 -15.05 1.65
CA PRO A 137 -7.24 -16.21 2.53
C PRO A 137 -6.21 -17.24 2.05
N ASP A 138 -5.52 -17.91 2.97
CA ASP A 138 -4.38 -18.76 2.60
C ASP A 138 -4.78 -19.77 1.52
N HIS A 139 -4.10 -19.73 0.37
CA HIS A 139 -4.03 -20.91 -0.48
C HIS A 139 -3.06 -21.88 0.18
N GLU A 140 -3.46 -22.50 1.29
CA GLU A 140 -2.77 -23.71 1.73
C GLU A 140 -3.03 -24.77 0.65
N ALA A 141 -2.00 -25.00 -0.15
CA ALA A 141 -1.99 -26.03 -1.15
C ALA A 141 -2.22 -27.39 -0.48
N LYS A 142 -3.46 -27.90 -0.54
CA LYS A 142 -3.85 -29.28 -0.89
C LYS A 142 -5.16 -29.80 -0.27
N GLU A 143 -5.83 -29.08 0.63
CA GLU A 143 -7.12 -29.55 1.18
C GLU A 143 -8.13 -28.40 1.34
N LYS A 144 -9.39 -28.77 1.64
CA LYS A 144 -10.54 -27.85 1.78
C LYS A 144 -10.12 -26.54 2.46
N ASN A 145 -10.42 -25.42 1.82
CA ASN A 145 -10.03 -24.10 2.29
C ASN A 145 -10.66 -23.83 3.68
N PHE A 146 -9.86 -23.97 4.75
CA PHE A 146 -10.33 -23.81 6.14
C PHE A 146 -10.91 -22.42 6.40
N TRP A 147 -10.61 -21.45 5.52
CA TRP A 147 -11.21 -20.12 5.53
C TRP A 147 -12.73 -20.12 5.57
N ASP A 148 -13.38 -20.95 4.74
CA ASP A 148 -14.84 -20.95 4.60
C ASP A 148 -15.55 -21.57 5.82
N VAL A 149 -14.79 -22.27 6.67
CA VAL A 149 -15.28 -22.85 7.93
C VAL A 149 -15.18 -21.85 9.08
N LYS A 150 -14.28 -20.87 9.00
CA LYS A 150 -14.07 -19.87 10.06
C LYS A 150 -15.28 -18.97 10.22
N ARG A 151 -15.59 -18.65 11.47
CA ARG A 151 -16.57 -17.59 11.78
C ARG A 151 -16.04 -16.22 11.37
N VAL A 152 -16.93 -15.28 11.10
CA VAL A 152 -16.55 -13.94 10.58
C VAL A 152 -15.61 -13.17 11.51
N ASP A 153 -15.73 -13.36 12.83
CA ASP A 153 -14.83 -12.82 13.85
C ASP A 153 -13.44 -13.46 13.82
N GLU A 154 -13.36 -14.78 13.64
CA GLU A 154 -12.07 -15.49 13.46
C GLU A 154 -11.37 -15.08 12.15
N GLN A 155 -12.15 -14.80 11.11
CA GLN A 155 -11.64 -14.24 9.86
C GLN A 155 -11.07 -12.83 10.08
N ALA A 156 -11.81 -11.96 10.77
CA ALA A 156 -11.35 -10.61 11.10
C ALA A 156 -10.06 -10.64 11.95
N ASP A 157 -10.01 -11.46 13.00
CA ASP A 157 -8.78 -11.68 13.80
C ASP A 157 -7.59 -12.11 12.93
N SER A 158 -7.83 -13.08 12.04
CA SER A 158 -6.79 -13.55 11.12
C SER A 158 -6.32 -12.45 10.17
N MET A 159 -7.19 -11.54 9.73
CA MET A 159 -6.81 -10.40 8.89
C MET A 159 -5.99 -9.38 9.65
N ALA A 160 -6.32 -9.10 10.92
CA ALA A 160 -5.53 -8.20 11.76
C ALA A 160 -4.10 -8.71 11.92
N ARG A 161 -3.94 -9.99 12.28
CA ARG A 161 -2.61 -10.62 12.44
C ARG A 161 -1.79 -10.63 11.16
N LYS A 162 -2.41 -10.94 10.02
CA LYS A 162 -1.72 -10.90 8.73
C LYS A 162 -1.40 -9.47 8.27
N CYS A 163 -2.22 -8.48 8.65
CA CYS A 163 -1.95 -7.06 8.38
C CYS A 163 -0.64 -6.64 9.05
N ILE A 164 -0.49 -6.94 10.35
CA ILE A 164 0.69 -6.60 11.17
C ILE A 164 2.00 -7.02 10.51
N LEU A 165 2.04 -8.19 9.86
CA LEU A 165 3.22 -8.71 9.16
C LEU A 165 3.73 -7.84 7.99
N ASN A 166 2.96 -6.83 7.59
CA ASN A 166 3.36 -5.91 6.52
C ASN A 166 4.04 -4.64 7.04
N PHE A 167 4.16 -4.45 8.35
CA PHE A 167 4.68 -3.22 8.96
C PHE A 167 5.93 -3.49 9.80
N GLY A 168 6.88 -2.57 9.72
CA GLY A 168 8.08 -2.59 10.56
C GLY A 168 7.89 -1.89 11.91
N PRO A 169 8.92 -1.88 12.76
CA PRO A 169 8.89 -1.20 14.07
C PRO A 169 8.58 0.30 13.98
N SER A 170 8.87 0.93 12.84
CA SER A 170 8.55 2.34 12.58
C SER A 170 7.12 2.57 12.11
N LEU A 171 6.26 1.54 12.12
CA LEU A 171 4.85 1.59 11.69
C LEU A 171 4.66 1.98 10.22
N VAL A 172 5.71 1.83 9.41
CA VAL A 172 5.68 2.03 7.96
C VAL A 172 5.59 0.66 7.27
N PRO A 173 4.77 0.52 6.21
CA PRO A 173 4.75 -0.69 5.41
C PRO A 173 6.14 -1.09 4.91
N HIS A 174 6.43 -2.39 4.91
CA HIS A 174 7.70 -2.92 4.43
C HIS A 174 7.91 -2.61 2.95
N LEU A 175 9.03 -1.95 2.65
CA LEU A 175 9.52 -1.84 1.29
C LEU A 175 10.12 -3.16 0.85
N GLN A 176 9.55 -3.76 -0.19
CA GLN A 176 9.98 -5.06 -0.71
C GLN A 176 10.54 -4.93 -2.12
N VAL A 177 11.66 -5.60 -2.36
CA VAL A 177 12.26 -5.75 -3.68
C VAL A 177 12.26 -7.24 -4.02
N GLY A 178 11.54 -7.58 -5.09
CA GLY A 178 11.34 -8.94 -5.56
C GLY A 178 12.43 -9.40 -6.52
N TYR A 179 12.11 -10.48 -7.24
CA TYR A 179 12.98 -11.06 -8.25
C TYR A 179 13.43 -10.02 -9.28
N ARG A 180 14.70 -10.09 -9.71
CA ARG A 180 15.36 -9.13 -10.64
C ARG A 180 15.33 -7.67 -10.21
N GLY A 181 15.14 -7.41 -8.91
CA GLY A 181 15.09 -6.04 -8.43
C GLY A 181 13.75 -5.35 -8.64
N ILE A 182 12.67 -6.08 -8.94
CA ILE A 182 11.34 -5.48 -9.12
C ILE A 182 10.87 -4.89 -7.79
N VAL A 183 10.62 -3.59 -7.77
CA VAL A 183 10.04 -2.94 -6.59
C VAL A 183 8.59 -3.37 -6.44
N GLN A 184 8.27 -3.96 -5.29
CA GLN A 184 6.92 -4.41 -4.96
C GLN A 184 6.10 -3.23 -4.42
N THR A 185 5.85 -2.23 -5.29
CA THR A 185 5.00 -1.07 -4.97
C THR A 185 3.71 -1.53 -4.30
N ASP A 186 3.31 -0.84 -3.23
CA ASP A 186 2.11 -1.17 -2.45
C ASP A 186 2.07 -2.61 -1.92
N ALA A 187 3.23 -3.09 -1.42
CA ALA A 187 3.41 -4.46 -0.95
C ALA A 187 3.03 -5.52 -2.01
N GLY A 188 3.41 -5.26 -3.26
CA GLY A 188 3.05 -6.08 -4.42
C GLY A 188 1.59 -5.88 -4.83
N PHE A 189 1.12 -4.63 -4.81
CA PHE A 189 -0.26 -4.23 -5.11
C PHE A 189 -1.33 -4.86 -4.22
N ARG A 190 -0.95 -5.26 -3.00
CA ARG A 190 -1.89 -5.71 -1.94
C ARG A 190 -2.43 -4.54 -1.14
N VAL A 191 -1.69 -3.45 -1.06
CA VAL A 191 -2.16 -2.21 -0.44
C VAL A 191 -2.98 -1.42 -1.46
N HIS A 192 -4.22 -1.08 -1.12
CA HIS A 192 -5.15 -0.42 -2.04
C HIS A 192 -5.53 0.99 -1.56
N LEU A 193 -4.64 1.97 -1.76
CA LEU A 193 -4.82 3.33 -1.21
C LEU A 193 -5.92 4.16 -1.91
N THR A 194 -6.04 4.04 -3.23
CA THR A 194 -6.89 4.93 -4.04
C THR A 194 -7.56 4.16 -5.17
N THR A 195 -8.66 4.72 -5.68
CA THR A 195 -9.36 4.27 -6.89
C THR A 195 -9.08 5.20 -8.06
N LEU A 196 -9.44 4.78 -9.28
CA LEU A 196 -9.40 5.66 -10.46
C LEU A 196 -10.28 6.91 -10.28
N GLN A 197 -11.43 6.76 -9.61
CA GLN A 197 -12.33 7.89 -9.36
C GLN A 197 -11.65 8.94 -8.48
N ASN A 198 -10.94 8.52 -7.42
CA ASN A 198 -10.19 9.46 -6.57
C ASN A 198 -9.13 10.25 -7.36
N HIS A 199 -8.49 9.66 -8.37
CA HIS A 199 -7.55 10.38 -9.23
C HIS A 199 -8.24 11.30 -10.24
N LYS A 200 -9.42 10.91 -10.74
CA LYS A 200 -10.22 11.74 -11.64
C LYS A 200 -10.69 13.01 -10.93
N ASP A 201 -11.09 12.89 -9.66
CA ASP A 201 -11.62 14.01 -8.88
C ASP A 201 -10.57 15.07 -8.52
N THR A 202 -9.27 14.77 -8.63
CA THR A 202 -8.19 15.72 -8.33
C THR A 202 -7.73 16.55 -9.54
N CYS A 203 -8.30 16.32 -10.73
CA CYS A 203 -7.87 17.00 -11.94
C CYS A 203 -9.03 17.40 -12.84
N SER A 204 -8.74 18.25 -13.84
CA SER A 204 -9.75 18.68 -14.81
C SER A 204 -10.15 17.54 -15.75
N ALA A 205 -11.37 17.61 -16.30
CA ALA A 205 -11.82 16.65 -17.30
C ALA A 205 -10.90 16.57 -18.53
N ALA A 206 -10.29 17.70 -18.94
CA ALA A 206 -9.33 17.73 -20.04
C ALA A 206 -8.05 16.96 -19.71
N THR A 207 -7.50 17.16 -18.50
CA THR A 207 -6.31 16.44 -18.01
C THR A 207 -6.57 14.94 -17.92
N TRP A 208 -7.71 14.56 -17.33
CA TRP A 208 -8.11 13.16 -17.22
C TRP A 208 -8.33 12.52 -18.60
N GLY A 209 -8.99 13.24 -19.51
CA GLY A 209 -9.24 12.79 -20.88
C GLY A 209 -7.95 12.55 -21.66
N ALA A 210 -6.98 13.47 -21.58
CA ALA A 210 -5.68 13.31 -22.21
C ALA A 210 -4.91 12.10 -21.65
N MET A 211 -4.89 11.94 -20.33
CA MET A 211 -4.24 10.79 -19.69
C MET A 211 -4.88 9.47 -20.13
N GLN A 212 -6.23 9.39 -20.11
CA GLN A 212 -6.96 8.20 -20.55
C GLN A 212 -6.68 7.87 -22.02
N PHE A 213 -6.62 8.87 -22.90
CA PHE A 213 -6.29 8.66 -24.31
C PHE A 213 -4.94 7.95 -24.49
N TYR A 214 -3.89 8.44 -23.84
CA TYR A 214 -2.56 7.82 -23.94
C TYR A 214 -2.49 6.46 -23.21
N ALA A 215 -3.12 6.33 -22.04
CA ALA A 215 -3.20 5.06 -21.33
C ALA A 215 -3.90 3.98 -22.17
N ASN A 216 -5.00 4.33 -22.84
CA ASN A 216 -5.71 3.42 -23.74
C ASN A 216 -4.81 2.94 -24.88
N GLN A 217 -4.08 3.85 -25.54
CA GLN A 217 -3.16 3.48 -26.62
C GLN A 217 -2.04 2.55 -26.15
N LEU A 218 -1.45 2.79 -24.97
CA LEU A 218 -0.43 1.91 -24.40
C LEU A 218 -0.98 0.51 -24.12
N ARG A 219 -2.21 0.42 -23.58
CA ARG A 219 -2.87 -0.87 -23.33
C ARG A 219 -3.19 -1.63 -24.60
N GLU A 220 -3.77 -0.96 -25.60
CA GLU A 220 -4.13 -1.58 -26.89
C GLU A 220 -2.90 -2.15 -27.59
N LYS A 221 -1.79 -1.42 -27.54
CA LYS A 221 -0.50 -1.86 -28.07
C LYS A 221 0.24 -2.85 -27.17
N LYS A 222 -0.28 -3.11 -25.96
CA LYS A 222 0.36 -3.93 -24.92
C LYS A 222 1.80 -3.50 -24.62
N THR A 223 2.03 -2.18 -24.63
CA THR A 223 3.35 -1.59 -24.44
C THR A 223 3.86 -1.85 -23.03
N LYS A 224 5.01 -2.50 -22.92
CA LYS A 224 5.76 -2.76 -21.69
C LYS A 224 6.73 -1.62 -21.42
N ILE A 225 6.64 -1.03 -20.24
CA ILE A 225 7.50 0.08 -19.82
C ILE A 225 8.33 -0.35 -18.62
N ALA A 226 9.66 -0.17 -18.71
CA ALA A 226 10.58 -0.45 -17.62
C ALA A 226 11.24 0.84 -17.10
N PHE A 227 11.10 1.11 -15.82
CA PHE A 227 11.83 2.16 -15.12
C PHE A 227 13.00 1.58 -14.34
N PHE A 228 14.14 2.26 -14.35
CA PHE A 228 15.33 1.91 -13.58
C PHE A 228 15.77 3.08 -12.71
N SER A 229 15.97 2.82 -11.41
CA SER A 229 16.58 3.78 -10.48
C SER A 229 17.56 3.06 -9.54
N ALA A 230 18.37 3.80 -8.79
CA ALA A 230 19.39 3.23 -7.91
C ALA A 230 18.82 2.75 -6.55
N THR A 231 17.64 3.22 -6.15
CA THR A 231 17.03 2.90 -4.87
C THR A 231 15.49 2.87 -4.93
N PRO A 232 14.84 1.95 -4.21
CA PRO A 232 13.38 1.92 -4.07
C PRO A 232 12.84 2.87 -2.99
N GLN A 233 13.72 3.52 -2.23
CA GLN A 233 13.41 4.37 -1.08
C GLN A 233 14.07 5.75 -1.19
N GLY A 234 13.36 6.80 -0.77
CA GLY A 234 13.83 8.18 -0.69
C GLY A 234 12.73 9.21 -0.99
N GLY A 235 12.98 10.48 -0.68
CA GLY A 235 11.99 11.56 -0.83
C GLY A 235 11.85 12.19 -2.23
N GLY A 236 12.71 11.82 -3.18
CA GLY A 236 12.70 12.34 -4.56
C GLY A 236 12.06 11.37 -5.56
N VAL A 237 12.88 10.85 -6.49
CA VAL A 237 12.45 9.93 -7.57
C VAL A 237 11.63 8.75 -7.02
N ALA A 238 12.09 8.11 -5.95
CA ALA A 238 11.42 6.95 -5.37
C ALA A 238 9.98 7.27 -4.90
N LEU A 239 9.76 8.43 -4.27
CA LEU A 239 8.44 8.85 -3.80
C LEU A 239 7.45 9.00 -4.98
N MET A 240 7.88 9.74 -6.02
CA MET A 240 7.06 9.93 -7.23
C MET A 240 6.83 8.62 -7.97
N ARG A 241 7.81 7.72 -7.97
CA ARG A 241 7.74 6.44 -8.68
C ARG A 241 6.69 5.52 -8.09
N HIS A 242 6.58 5.40 -6.77
CA HIS A 242 5.52 4.60 -6.13
C HIS A 242 4.14 5.09 -6.58
N ALA A 243 3.91 6.41 -6.61
CA ALA A 243 2.65 6.98 -7.08
C ALA A 243 2.37 6.71 -8.57
N LEU A 244 3.38 6.87 -9.43
CA LEU A 244 3.24 6.62 -10.86
C LEU A 244 2.96 5.14 -11.17
N VAL A 245 3.69 4.21 -10.55
CA VAL A 245 3.50 2.77 -10.74
C VAL A 245 2.11 2.35 -10.24
N ARG A 246 1.67 2.88 -9.09
CA ARG A 246 0.30 2.66 -8.57
C ARG A 246 -0.77 3.12 -9.56
N LEU A 247 -0.68 4.36 -10.04
CA LEU A 247 -1.65 4.90 -11.00
C LEU A 247 -1.64 4.10 -12.31
N SER A 248 -0.45 3.77 -12.82
CA SER A 248 -0.30 2.95 -14.03
C SER A 248 -0.96 1.58 -13.88
N ARG A 249 -0.80 0.95 -12.71
CA ARG A 249 -1.48 -0.31 -12.37
C ARG A 249 -3.00 -0.18 -12.36
N LEU A 250 -3.53 0.90 -11.76
CA LEU A 250 -4.97 1.18 -11.76
C LEU A 250 -5.51 1.39 -13.18
N LEU A 251 -4.71 2.04 -14.03
CA LEU A 251 -5.04 2.28 -15.44
C LEU A 251 -4.83 1.04 -16.32
N GLY A 252 -4.27 -0.06 -15.79
CA GLY A 252 -3.95 -1.26 -16.56
C GLY A 252 -2.78 -1.11 -17.55
N VAL A 253 -1.93 -0.09 -17.39
CA VAL A 253 -0.71 0.10 -18.19
C VAL A 253 0.41 -0.78 -17.61
N ASP A 254 1.13 -1.49 -18.47
CA ASP A 254 2.22 -2.39 -18.06
C ASP A 254 3.50 -1.61 -17.76
N VAL A 255 3.63 -1.20 -16.50
CA VAL A 255 4.79 -0.48 -15.98
C VAL A 255 5.44 -1.31 -14.88
N THR A 256 6.72 -1.62 -15.05
CA THR A 256 7.53 -2.27 -14.03
C THR A 256 8.71 -1.39 -13.63
N TRP A 257 8.99 -1.32 -12.33
CA TRP A 257 10.11 -0.57 -11.78
C TRP A 257 11.16 -1.50 -11.20
N TYR A 258 12.40 -1.34 -11.64
CA TYR A 258 13.56 -2.13 -11.25
C TYR A 258 14.57 -1.28 -10.49
N VAL A 259 15.19 -1.88 -9.48
CA VAL A 259 16.31 -1.32 -8.72
C VAL A 259 17.42 -2.35 -8.59
N PRO A 260 18.69 -1.93 -8.61
CA PRO A 260 19.83 -2.83 -8.45
C PRO A 260 19.90 -3.41 -7.03
N LYS A 261 20.66 -4.49 -6.88
CA LYS A 261 21.01 -5.03 -5.57
C LYS A 261 21.77 -3.98 -4.75
N PRO A 262 21.44 -3.79 -3.46
CA PRO A 262 22.14 -2.83 -2.61
C PRO A 262 23.62 -3.19 -2.46
N ARG A 263 24.50 -2.19 -2.62
CA ARG A 263 25.94 -2.27 -2.36
C ARG A 263 26.35 -1.06 -1.51
N PRO A 264 26.53 -1.20 -0.18
CA PRO A 264 26.73 -0.07 0.73
C PRO A 264 27.86 0.88 0.33
N GLY A 265 28.98 0.34 -0.17
CA GLY A 265 30.10 1.15 -0.65
C GLY A 265 29.77 2.04 -1.84
N VAL A 266 28.89 1.58 -2.75
CA VAL A 266 28.48 2.34 -3.94
C VAL A 266 27.42 3.38 -3.61
N PHE A 267 26.51 3.10 -2.67
CA PHE A 267 25.48 4.05 -2.25
C PHE A 267 26.05 5.40 -1.79
N ARG A 268 27.17 5.37 -1.04
CA ARG A 268 27.82 6.62 -0.61
C ARG A 268 28.37 7.41 -1.80
N ILE A 269 28.93 6.71 -2.79
CA ILE A 269 29.50 7.32 -3.99
C ILE A 269 28.39 7.93 -4.85
N THR A 270 27.28 7.21 -5.06
CA THR A 270 26.13 7.71 -5.83
C THR A 270 25.45 8.90 -5.15
N LYS A 271 25.40 8.92 -3.81
CA LYS A 271 24.94 10.10 -3.07
C LYS A 271 25.86 11.31 -3.26
N ASN A 272 27.18 11.09 -3.26
CA ASN A 272 28.13 12.15 -3.54
C ASN A 272 27.97 12.69 -4.98
N GLN A 273 27.82 11.81 -5.97
CA GLN A 273 27.53 12.18 -7.36
C GLN A 273 26.27 13.06 -7.44
N HIS A 274 25.17 12.61 -6.83
CA HIS A 274 23.91 13.35 -6.79
C HIS A 274 24.07 14.75 -6.18
N ASN A 275 24.77 14.86 -5.04
CA ASN A 275 25.00 16.15 -4.38
C ASN A 275 25.90 17.09 -5.20
N ILE A 276 26.90 16.55 -5.91
CA ILE A 276 27.76 17.33 -6.81
C ILE A 276 26.94 17.87 -7.98
N LEU A 277 26.15 17.01 -8.64
CA LEU A 277 25.32 17.38 -9.78
C LEU A 277 24.22 18.39 -9.39
N GLN A 278 23.74 18.35 -8.15
CA GLN A 278 22.79 19.34 -7.61
C GLN A 278 23.45 20.63 -7.13
N GLY A 279 24.79 20.72 -7.11
CA GLY A 279 25.51 21.90 -6.62
C GLY A 279 25.40 22.12 -5.11
N VAL A 280 25.11 21.08 -4.33
CA VAL A 280 24.98 21.14 -2.85
C VAL A 280 26.17 20.50 -2.13
N SER A 281 27.19 20.05 -2.87
CA SER A 281 28.45 19.57 -2.33
C SER A 281 29.48 20.69 -2.13
N HIS A 282 30.59 20.38 -1.44
CA HIS A 282 31.73 21.28 -1.40
C HIS A 282 32.27 21.56 -2.83
N PRO A 283 32.71 22.79 -3.17
CA PRO A 283 33.17 23.14 -4.52
C PRO A 283 34.30 22.27 -5.08
N ASP A 284 35.13 21.72 -4.20
CA ASP A 284 36.27 20.85 -4.57
C ASP A 284 35.95 19.36 -4.59
N GLN A 285 34.75 18.97 -4.15
CA GLN A 285 34.38 17.57 -4.12
C GLN A 285 34.24 17.03 -5.54
N ARG A 286 35.02 16.01 -5.86
CA ARG A 286 34.97 15.29 -7.15
C ARG A 286 34.85 13.80 -6.87
N ILE A 287 34.42 13.08 -7.88
CA ILE A 287 34.33 11.62 -7.83
C ILE A 287 35.59 11.09 -8.50
N SER A 288 36.36 10.31 -7.74
CA SER A 288 37.63 9.74 -8.17
C SER A 288 37.42 8.63 -9.22
N ASP A 289 38.46 8.30 -9.98
CA ASP A 289 38.35 7.24 -10.99
C ASP A 289 38.05 5.85 -10.40
N PRO A 290 38.59 5.44 -9.23
CA PRO A 290 38.18 4.21 -8.57
C PRO A 290 36.69 4.21 -8.16
N GLU A 291 36.15 5.37 -7.76
CA GLU A 291 34.74 5.51 -7.43
C GLU A 291 33.84 5.43 -8.66
N LYS A 292 34.26 6.01 -9.79
CA LYS A 292 33.57 5.86 -11.09
C LYS A 292 33.55 4.39 -11.51
N ALA A 293 34.70 3.71 -11.47
CA ALA A 293 34.80 2.29 -11.79
C ALA A 293 33.88 1.45 -10.88
N ALA A 294 33.83 1.73 -9.58
CA ALA A 294 32.95 1.02 -8.65
C ALA A 294 31.46 1.20 -8.97
N ILE A 295 31.04 2.37 -9.49
CA ILE A 295 29.67 2.59 -9.98
C ILE A 295 29.44 1.78 -11.26
N THR A 296 30.34 1.88 -12.24
CA THR A 296 30.24 1.14 -13.51
C THR A 296 30.15 -0.36 -13.27
N ASP A 297 31.06 -0.94 -12.51
CA ASP A 297 31.08 -2.36 -12.15
C ASP A 297 29.76 -2.80 -11.50
N TRP A 298 29.18 -1.94 -10.65
CA TRP A 298 27.92 -2.22 -9.98
C TRP A 298 26.74 -2.18 -10.94
N ILE A 299 26.70 -1.24 -11.87
CA ILE A 299 25.67 -1.18 -12.90
C ILE A 299 25.77 -2.40 -13.82
N GLU A 300 26.98 -2.72 -14.30
CA GLU A 300 27.24 -3.85 -15.19
C GLU A 300 26.92 -5.20 -14.54
N ASP A 301 27.32 -5.42 -13.28
CA ASP A 301 26.97 -6.65 -12.54
C ASP A 301 25.45 -6.83 -12.45
N ASN A 302 24.71 -5.77 -12.13
CA ASN A 302 23.25 -5.85 -12.06
C ASN A 302 22.61 -6.04 -13.43
N ALA A 303 23.09 -5.32 -14.46
CA ALA A 303 22.59 -5.43 -15.82
C ALA A 303 22.77 -6.85 -16.35
N ASN A 304 24.00 -7.37 -16.34
CA ASN A 304 24.33 -8.69 -16.87
C ASN A 304 23.63 -9.81 -16.11
N ARG A 305 23.53 -9.70 -14.79
CA ARG A 305 22.95 -10.76 -13.95
C ARG A 305 21.43 -10.80 -14.01
N TYR A 306 20.76 -9.64 -13.99
CA TYR A 306 19.31 -9.59 -13.77
C TYR A 306 18.51 -9.04 -14.95
N TRP A 307 19.06 -8.14 -15.74
CA TRP A 307 18.28 -7.34 -16.69
C TRP A 307 18.53 -7.69 -18.16
N LEU A 308 19.75 -8.14 -18.48
CA LEU A 308 20.18 -8.68 -19.77
C LEU A 308 20.16 -10.22 -19.82
N SER A 309 19.74 -10.87 -18.73
CA SER A 309 19.50 -12.32 -18.72
C SER A 309 18.17 -12.67 -19.42
N GLU A 310 17.96 -13.95 -19.72
CA GLU A 310 16.79 -14.43 -20.47
C GLU A 310 15.46 -13.93 -19.90
N GLY A 311 14.62 -13.32 -20.74
CA GLY A 311 13.35 -12.70 -20.34
C GLY A 311 13.51 -11.46 -19.46
N GLY A 312 14.71 -10.89 -19.36
CA GLY A 312 15.00 -9.67 -18.61
C GLY A 312 14.47 -8.40 -19.32
N PRO A 313 14.21 -7.32 -18.58
CA PRO A 313 13.62 -6.09 -19.12
C PRO A 313 14.48 -5.35 -20.16
N LEU A 314 15.80 -5.59 -20.20
CA LEU A 314 16.72 -4.96 -21.16
C LEU A 314 17.02 -5.84 -22.38
N ARG A 315 16.33 -6.99 -22.53
CA ARG A 315 16.37 -7.80 -23.75
C ARG A 315 15.49 -7.15 -24.85
N PRO A 316 15.64 -7.56 -26.12
CA PRO A 316 14.70 -7.16 -27.17
C PRO A 316 13.24 -7.47 -26.79
N PRO A 317 12.24 -6.65 -27.19
CA PRO A 317 10.83 -6.88 -26.89
C PRO A 317 10.32 -8.27 -27.31
N GLU A 318 10.81 -8.80 -28.44
CA GLU A 318 10.50 -10.14 -28.96
C GLU A 318 10.97 -11.27 -28.03
N GLU A 319 11.97 -11.02 -27.17
CA GLU A 319 12.45 -11.95 -26.14
C GLU A 319 11.81 -11.70 -24.76
N GLY A 320 10.81 -10.82 -24.69
CA GLY A 320 10.08 -10.51 -23.48
C GLY A 320 10.52 -9.22 -22.77
N GLY A 321 11.51 -8.50 -23.30
CA GLY A 321 11.96 -7.21 -22.76
C GLY A 321 10.92 -6.08 -22.89
N ALA A 322 11.29 -4.90 -22.40
CA ALA A 322 10.42 -3.73 -22.43
C ALA A 322 10.49 -2.99 -23.78
N ASP A 323 9.36 -2.44 -24.22
CA ASP A 323 9.29 -1.60 -25.43
C ASP A 323 9.86 -0.20 -25.18
N ILE A 324 9.71 0.30 -23.95
CA ILE A 324 10.20 1.62 -23.54
C ILE A 324 10.98 1.47 -22.24
N ILE A 325 12.22 1.97 -22.25
CA ILE A 325 13.11 1.96 -21.10
C ILE A 325 13.33 3.39 -20.64
N PHE A 326 13.14 3.62 -19.34
CA PHE A 326 13.42 4.89 -18.68
C PHE A 326 14.52 4.70 -17.63
N VAL A 327 15.59 5.46 -17.79
CA VAL A 327 16.67 5.59 -16.82
C VAL A 327 16.66 7.05 -16.37
N ASP A 328 15.97 7.34 -15.28
CA ASP A 328 15.72 8.72 -14.83
C ASP A 328 16.43 9.08 -13.52
N ASP A 329 17.25 8.17 -13.02
CA ASP A 329 18.12 8.39 -11.88
C ASP A 329 19.54 8.74 -12.37
N PRO A 330 20.11 9.93 -12.01
CA PRO A 330 21.44 10.34 -12.47
C PRO A 330 22.58 9.42 -12.05
N GLN A 331 22.34 8.46 -11.15
CA GLN A 331 23.34 7.46 -10.76
C GLN A 331 23.30 6.15 -11.58
N MET A 332 22.37 5.98 -12.53
CA MET A 332 22.31 4.80 -13.42
C MET A 332 22.56 5.05 -14.92
N PRO A 333 23.22 6.13 -15.40
CA PRO A 333 23.34 6.40 -16.84
C PRO A 333 24.15 5.34 -17.59
N GLY A 334 24.98 4.54 -16.90
CA GLY A 334 25.73 3.43 -17.49
C GLY A 334 24.87 2.28 -18.02
N LEU A 335 23.54 2.32 -17.84
CA LEU A 335 22.61 1.40 -18.52
C LEU A 335 22.29 1.81 -19.97
N ILE A 336 22.63 3.04 -20.37
CA ILE A 336 22.37 3.55 -21.70
C ILE A 336 23.58 3.19 -22.59
N PRO A 337 23.38 2.49 -23.73
CA PRO A 337 24.45 2.07 -24.63
C PRO A 337 25.31 3.17 -25.24
#